data_AF-A0A9D4VY08-F1
#
_entry.id   AF-A0A9D4VY08-F1
#
_cell.length_a   1.000
_cell.length_b   1.000
_cell.length_c   1.000
_cell.angle_alpha   90.00
_cell.angle_beta   90.00
_cell.angle_gamma   90.00
#
_symmetry.space_group_name_H-M   'P 1'
#
loop_
_entity.id
_entity.type
_entity.pdbx_description
1 polymer ?
#
loop_
_entity_poly.entity_id
_entity_poly.type
_entity_poly.pdbx_seq_one_letter_code
_entity_poly.pdbx_strand_id
1 'polypeptide(L)'
;HIDFSFFYTSQSTTFSKKMWRLKIAEGGNDPYLFSTNIFVGRQTWEYDPEAGSEEERAQVEEARRHFYDNRFKVKPCSDLLWRFQVLRENNFKQSIGGVKIEDEEEITYEKATTTLKRGTHHLAALQASDGHWPAQSAGPLFFMPPLVLCVYITGHLDSVFPQEYRKEILRYIYCHQNEDGGWGLHIEGHSTMFCTALNYICMRILGEGPDGGEDNTCVRARNWIRQHGGVTHIPSWGKTWLSILGVFDWLGNNPMPPEFWVLPSFLPIHPAKMWCYCRLVYMPMSYLYGKRFVGPITPLILQLREELHNQPYEKINWTKARHLCAKEDIYYPHPLIQDIIWDSLYIFTEPLLNRWPFNKLVRKRALEVTMKHIHYEDENSRYLTIGCVEKVLCMLACWVEDPNGDAFKKHLARVPDYLWVSEDGMTMQSFGSQEWDAGFAVQALLATNLIEEIKPTLTKGHDFIKKSQVTENPSGDFKSMHRHISKGSWTFSDQDHGWQVSDCTAEGLKCCLLLSLLPPEIVGDKMEPERLFDSVNLLMSLQASNVKFILVFF
;
A
#
# COMPACT_ATOMS: atom_id res chain seq x y z
N HIS A 1 5.76 34.30 65.05
CA HIS A 1 4.87 35.09 64.17
C HIS A 1 5.69 35.47 62.94
N ILE A 2 5.51 34.93 61.73
CA ILE A 2 4.39 34.22 61.12
C ILE A 2 4.94 33.14 60.16
N ASP A 3 4.20 32.04 60.14
CA ASP A 3 4.31 30.83 59.35
C ASP A 3 3.99 31.06 57.86
N PHE A 4 4.61 30.32 56.95
CA PHE A 4 4.08 30.07 55.60
C PHE A 4 4.47 28.67 55.12
N SER A 5 3.85 27.66 55.71
CA SER A 5 3.58 26.39 55.06
C SER A 5 2.40 26.55 54.11
N PHE A 6 2.50 26.30 52.80
CA PHE A 6 1.35 25.87 51.97
C PHE A 6 1.82 25.17 50.65
N PHE A 7 1.47 23.88 50.57
CA PHE A 7 1.39 22.90 49.47
C PHE A 7 2.53 22.69 48.46
N TYR A 8 3.31 21.63 48.71
CA TYR A 8 3.65 20.64 47.69
C TYR A 8 2.41 19.80 47.38
N THR A 9 1.74 20.04 46.26
CA THR A 9 0.86 19.04 45.64
C THR A 9 1.67 18.29 44.58
N SER A 10 1.81 16.99 44.80
CA SER A 10 2.27 16.03 43.81
C SER A 10 1.43 16.18 42.54
N GLN A 11 2.01 16.73 41.46
CA GLN A 11 1.49 16.46 40.14
C GLN A 11 1.81 15.00 39.83
N SER A 12 0.86 14.10 40.12
CA SER A 12 0.82 12.83 39.44
C SER A 12 0.74 13.15 37.96
N THR A 13 1.75 12.76 37.20
CA THR A 13 1.71 12.72 35.74
C THR A 13 0.51 11.88 35.32
N THR A 14 -0.60 12.55 35.01
CA THR A 14 -1.74 11.96 34.33
C THR A 14 -1.24 11.43 32.99
N PHE A 15 -1.08 10.12 32.89
CA PHE A 15 -0.87 9.45 31.62
C PHE A 15 -1.99 9.88 30.67
N SER A 16 -1.59 10.41 29.53
CA SER A 16 -2.51 10.91 28.50
C SER A 16 -3.44 9.81 28.00
N LYS A 17 -4.74 10.09 28.01
CA LYS A 17 -5.86 9.31 27.45
C LYS A 17 -5.79 9.38 25.90
N LYS A 18 -5.74 8.24 25.15
CA LYS A 18 -5.40 8.17 23.70
C LYS A 18 -5.79 6.83 23.01
N MET A 19 -6.47 6.76 21.83
CA MET A 19 -6.71 5.50 21.07
C MET A 19 -6.98 5.66 19.54
N TRP A 20 -6.61 4.67 18.72
CA TRP A 20 -6.91 4.57 17.27
C TRP A 20 -8.24 3.87 16.97
N ARG A 21 -8.99 4.37 15.98
CA ARG A 21 -10.28 3.83 15.55
C ARG A 21 -10.34 3.55 14.05
N LEU A 22 -10.92 2.42 13.68
CA LEU A 22 -11.20 2.05 12.29
C LEU A 22 -12.55 2.64 11.86
N LYS A 23 -12.58 3.29 10.71
CA LYS A 23 -13.80 3.81 10.06
C LYS A 23 -14.15 2.97 8.86
N ILE A 24 -15.44 2.71 8.71
CA ILE A 24 -16.00 1.83 7.68
C ILE A 24 -17.03 2.61 6.88
N ALA A 25 -16.88 2.58 5.55
CA ALA A 25 -17.80 3.19 4.60
C ALA A 25 -18.05 4.69 4.77
N GLU A 26 -17.08 5.42 5.33
CA GLU A 26 -17.18 6.88 5.53
C GLU A 26 -16.35 7.65 4.50
N GLY A 27 -16.97 8.66 3.86
CA GLY A 27 -16.29 9.64 3.00
C GLY A 27 -15.91 10.95 3.70
N GLY A 28 -16.55 11.25 4.83
CA GLY A 28 -16.51 12.58 5.44
C GLY A 28 -17.10 13.68 4.54
N ASN A 29 -16.89 14.94 4.92
CA ASN A 29 -17.30 16.13 4.15
C ASN A 29 -16.15 16.71 3.31
N ASP A 30 -15.24 15.87 2.80
CA ASP A 30 -14.10 16.31 2.01
C ASP A 30 -14.52 16.56 0.55
N PRO A 31 -14.41 17.81 0.03
CA PRO A 31 -14.80 18.11 -1.35
C PRO A 31 -13.90 17.47 -2.41
N TYR A 32 -12.74 16.95 -2.02
CA TYR A 32 -11.79 16.28 -2.91
C TYR A 32 -11.94 14.75 -2.91
N LEU A 33 -12.92 14.23 -2.16
CA LEU A 33 -13.20 12.82 -2.10
C LEU A 33 -14.56 12.51 -2.76
N PHE A 34 -14.57 11.50 -3.63
CA PHE A 34 -15.78 11.06 -4.33
C PHE A 34 -15.75 9.56 -4.58
N SER A 35 -16.94 8.97 -4.65
CA SER A 35 -17.15 7.53 -4.74
C SER A 35 -18.26 7.18 -5.71
N THR A 36 -18.14 6.01 -6.35
CA THR A 36 -19.19 5.43 -7.20
C THR A 36 -20.21 4.58 -6.43
N ASN A 37 -19.94 4.28 -5.15
CA ASN A 37 -20.75 3.35 -4.35
C ASN A 37 -21.03 3.86 -2.93
N ILE A 38 -20.92 5.16 -2.72
CA ILE A 38 -21.11 5.80 -1.40
C ILE A 38 -20.12 5.22 -0.37
N PHE A 39 -18.88 4.98 -0.81
CA PHE A 39 -17.75 4.54 0.00
C PHE A 39 -17.84 3.13 0.60
N VAL A 40 -18.80 2.30 0.18
CA VAL A 40 -18.87 0.89 0.64
C VAL A 40 -17.55 0.17 0.38
N GLY A 41 -16.99 -0.47 1.41
CA GLY A 41 -15.67 -1.09 1.40
C GLY A 41 -14.52 -0.18 1.85
N ARG A 42 -14.71 1.15 1.91
CA ARG A 42 -13.64 2.05 2.35
C ARG A 42 -13.33 1.82 3.84
N GLN A 43 -12.05 1.62 4.13
CA GLN A 43 -11.52 1.40 5.47
C GLN A 43 -10.38 2.39 5.77
N THR A 44 -10.52 3.20 6.81
CA THR A 44 -9.49 4.21 7.19
C THR A 44 -9.31 4.29 8.70
N TRP A 45 -8.11 4.66 9.14
CA TRP A 45 -7.80 4.83 10.56
C TRP A 45 -7.77 6.30 10.95
N GLU A 46 -8.46 6.62 12.05
CA GLU A 46 -8.37 7.91 12.72
C GLU A 46 -7.85 7.76 14.14
N TYR A 47 -7.19 8.80 14.62
CA TYR A 47 -6.75 8.88 16.00
C TYR A 47 -7.72 9.75 16.80
N ASP A 48 -8.33 9.19 17.86
CA ASP A 48 -9.23 9.90 18.76
C ASP A 48 -8.58 9.97 20.18
N PRO A 49 -8.19 11.17 20.65
CA PRO A 49 -7.57 11.33 21.96
C PRO A 49 -8.52 10.96 23.11
N GLU A 50 -9.84 11.09 22.95
CA GLU A 50 -10.79 10.83 24.03
C GLU A 50 -11.38 9.41 23.97
N ALA A 51 -11.02 8.64 22.93
CA ALA A 51 -11.51 7.28 22.73
C ALA A 51 -10.96 6.25 23.71
N GLY A 52 -11.82 5.29 24.05
CA GLY A 52 -11.48 4.03 24.70
C GLY A 52 -11.47 4.08 26.23
N SER A 53 -11.85 2.97 26.88
CA SER A 53 -11.69 2.80 28.33
C SER A 53 -10.22 2.58 28.72
N GLU A 54 -9.89 2.64 30.01
CA GLU A 54 -8.52 2.34 30.47
C GLU A 54 -8.15 0.88 30.17
N GLU A 55 -9.09 -0.04 30.31
CA GLU A 55 -8.90 -1.46 30.00
C GLU A 55 -8.67 -1.69 28.51
N GLU A 56 -9.44 -1.02 27.64
CA GLU A 56 -9.28 -1.14 26.19
C GLU A 56 -7.90 -0.64 25.73
N ARG A 57 -7.43 0.46 26.32
CA ARG A 57 -6.10 1.00 26.03
C ARG A 57 -5.00 0.08 26.57
N ALA A 58 -5.16 -0.44 27.78
CA ALA A 58 -4.21 -1.39 28.35
C ALA A 58 -4.08 -2.66 27.48
N GLN A 59 -5.20 -3.14 26.93
CA GLN A 59 -5.21 -4.28 26.00
C GLN A 59 -4.41 -4.00 24.72
N VAL A 60 -4.51 -2.79 24.16
CA VAL A 60 -3.73 -2.38 22.98
C VAL A 60 -2.23 -2.31 23.30
N GLU A 61 -1.86 -1.72 24.44
CA GLU A 61 -0.45 -1.63 24.85
C GLU A 61 0.14 -3.00 25.21
N GLU A 62 -0.65 -3.91 25.75
CA GLU A 62 -0.25 -5.31 25.96
C GLU A 62 0.02 -6.02 24.63
N ALA A 63 -0.89 -5.89 23.65
CA ALA A 63 -0.71 -6.47 22.32
C ALA A 63 0.56 -5.96 21.63
N ARG A 64 0.82 -4.65 21.69
CA ARG A 64 2.03 -4.01 21.14
C ARG A 64 3.32 -4.55 21.76
N ARG A 65 3.35 -4.63 23.09
CA ARG A 65 4.50 -5.17 23.83
C ARG A 65 4.72 -6.64 23.52
N HIS A 66 3.66 -7.43 23.51
CA HIS A 66 3.71 -8.84 23.16
C HIS A 66 4.24 -9.04 21.73
N PHE A 67 3.79 -8.24 20.76
CA PHE A 67 4.34 -8.28 19.41
C PHE A 67 5.83 -7.93 19.42
N TYR A 68 6.22 -6.81 20.04
CA TYR A 68 7.61 -6.38 20.08
C TYR A 68 8.53 -7.45 20.67
N ASP A 69 8.14 -8.08 21.78
CA ASP A 69 8.94 -9.12 22.45
C ASP A 69 9.08 -10.40 21.60
N ASN A 70 8.16 -10.65 20.67
CA ASN A 70 8.12 -11.85 19.82
C ASN A 70 8.43 -11.58 18.34
N ARG A 71 8.76 -10.33 17.96
CA ARG A 71 8.92 -9.88 16.56
C ARG A 71 9.95 -10.64 15.74
N PHE A 72 10.89 -11.35 16.37
CA PHE A 72 11.87 -12.19 15.66
C PHE A 72 11.40 -13.63 15.46
N LYS A 73 10.35 -14.06 16.15
CA LYS A 73 9.74 -15.40 16.04
C LYS A 73 8.50 -15.39 15.15
N VAL A 74 7.72 -14.31 15.20
CA VAL A 74 6.52 -14.11 14.39
C VAL A 74 6.61 -12.73 13.77
N LYS A 75 6.66 -12.69 12.43
CA LYS A 75 6.83 -11.46 11.66
C LYS A 75 5.50 -10.76 11.33
N PRO A 76 4.44 -11.47 10.89
CA PRO A 76 3.19 -10.80 10.55
C PRO A 76 2.40 -10.39 11.80
N CYS A 77 1.70 -9.26 11.74
CA CYS A 77 0.71 -8.90 12.75
C CYS A 77 -0.53 -9.80 12.66
N SER A 78 -1.30 -9.82 13.74
CA SER A 78 -2.58 -10.52 13.89
C SER A 78 -3.78 -9.58 13.85
N ASP A 79 -3.56 -8.32 13.47
CA ASP A 79 -4.62 -7.34 13.24
C ASP A 79 -5.46 -7.05 14.50
N LEU A 80 -4.82 -7.11 15.67
CA LEU A 80 -5.51 -7.19 16.95
C LEU A 80 -6.28 -5.92 17.29
N LEU A 81 -5.77 -4.75 16.91
CA LEU A 81 -6.35 -3.47 17.29
C LEU A 81 -7.78 -3.30 16.76
N TRP A 82 -8.04 -3.65 15.50
CA TRP A 82 -9.40 -3.57 14.96
C TRP A 82 -10.25 -4.76 15.39
N ARG A 83 -9.67 -5.96 15.50
CA ARG A 83 -10.38 -7.16 15.99
C ARG A 83 -10.93 -6.93 17.40
N PHE A 84 -10.17 -6.29 18.27
CA PHE A 84 -10.65 -5.90 19.60
C PHE A 84 -11.86 -4.96 19.53
N GLN A 85 -11.85 -4.01 18.61
CA GLN A 85 -12.96 -3.05 18.42
C GLN A 85 -14.21 -3.75 17.87
N VAL A 86 -14.09 -4.44 16.73
CA VAL A 86 -15.25 -5.04 16.06
C VAL A 86 -15.92 -6.11 16.93
N LEU A 87 -15.14 -6.92 17.67
CA LEU A 87 -15.70 -7.95 18.53
C LEU A 87 -16.46 -7.35 19.70
N ARG A 88 -16.01 -6.20 20.24
CA ARG A 88 -16.73 -5.45 21.27
C ARG A 88 -18.00 -4.82 20.71
N GLU A 89 -17.92 -4.16 19.56
CA GLU A 89 -19.07 -3.53 18.88
C GLU A 89 -20.15 -4.57 18.55
N ASN A 90 -19.74 -5.75 18.10
CA ASN A 90 -20.63 -6.88 17.83
C ASN A 90 -21.06 -7.65 19.10
N ASN A 91 -20.65 -7.20 20.30
CA ASN A 91 -20.91 -7.85 21.59
C ASN A 91 -20.56 -9.36 21.59
N PHE A 92 -19.53 -9.73 20.83
CA PHE A 92 -19.16 -11.12 20.64
C PHE A 92 -18.45 -11.68 21.86
N LYS A 93 -18.90 -12.84 22.31
CA LYS A 93 -18.20 -13.67 23.28
C LYS A 93 -18.15 -15.09 22.74
N GLN A 94 -16.96 -15.65 22.65
CA GLN A 94 -16.79 -17.03 22.20
C GLN A 94 -17.33 -17.98 23.27
N SER A 95 -18.55 -18.48 23.08
CA SER A 95 -19.23 -19.41 23.99
C SER A 95 -18.84 -20.87 23.75
N ILE A 96 -18.32 -21.18 22.56
CA ILE A 96 -17.88 -22.53 22.20
C ILE A 96 -16.48 -22.76 22.79
N GLY A 97 -16.38 -23.78 23.65
CA GLY A 97 -15.14 -24.18 24.30
C GLY A 97 -14.02 -24.48 23.30
N GLY A 98 -12.80 -24.11 23.65
CA GLY A 98 -11.63 -24.43 22.83
C GLY A 98 -11.35 -25.92 22.83
N VAL A 99 -11.10 -26.47 21.64
CA VAL A 99 -10.63 -27.84 21.48
C VAL A 99 -9.10 -27.82 21.48
N LYS A 100 -8.49 -28.60 22.37
CA LYS A 100 -7.05 -28.93 22.32
C LYS A 100 -6.90 -30.36 21.83
N ILE A 101 -5.89 -30.56 20.97
CA ILE A 101 -5.48 -31.87 20.48
C ILE A 101 -4.10 -32.11 21.06
N GLU A 102 -3.93 -33.20 21.79
CA GLU A 102 -2.61 -33.59 22.32
C GLU A 102 -1.78 -34.28 21.22
N ASP A 103 -0.45 -34.28 21.37
CA ASP A 103 0.42 -34.98 20.43
C ASP A 103 0.02 -36.46 20.37
N GLU A 104 -0.13 -37.00 19.15
CA GLU A 104 -0.58 -38.37 18.85
C GLU A 104 -2.08 -38.66 19.06
N GLU A 105 -2.89 -37.67 19.46
CA GLU A 105 -4.34 -37.85 19.62
C GLU A 105 -5.08 -37.89 18.27
N GLU A 106 -6.00 -38.84 18.10
CA GLU A 106 -6.84 -38.93 16.90
C GLU A 106 -7.88 -37.79 16.84
N ILE A 107 -7.96 -37.12 15.69
CA ILE A 107 -8.92 -36.02 15.46
C ILE A 107 -10.31 -36.61 15.22
N THR A 108 -11.18 -36.48 16.22
CA THR A 108 -12.58 -36.94 16.10
C THR A 108 -13.44 -35.97 15.30
N TYR A 109 -14.54 -36.49 14.73
CA TYR A 109 -15.54 -35.67 14.03
C TYR A 109 -16.11 -34.56 14.92
N GLU A 110 -16.42 -34.86 16.18
CA GLU A 110 -16.93 -33.88 17.15
C GLU A 110 -15.95 -32.74 17.41
N LYS A 111 -14.66 -33.05 17.57
CA LYS A 111 -13.60 -32.06 17.74
C LYS A 111 -13.46 -31.15 16.51
N ALA A 112 -13.50 -31.75 15.32
CA ALA A 112 -13.46 -31.01 14.07
C ALA A 112 -14.70 -30.11 13.91
N THR A 113 -15.91 -30.62 14.15
CA THR A 113 -17.16 -29.85 14.08
C THR A 113 -17.20 -28.71 15.09
N THR A 114 -16.75 -28.96 16.33
CA THR A 114 -16.70 -27.93 17.38
C THR A 114 -15.73 -26.81 16.99
N THR A 115 -14.56 -27.17 16.46
CA THR A 115 -13.56 -26.21 15.97
C THR A 115 -14.08 -25.42 14.76
N LEU A 116 -14.76 -26.09 13.81
CA LEU A 116 -15.39 -25.45 12.66
C LEU A 116 -16.44 -24.43 13.10
N LYS A 117 -17.39 -24.81 13.97
CA LYS A 117 -18.38 -23.87 14.51
C LYS A 117 -17.72 -22.68 15.20
N ARG A 118 -16.71 -22.94 16.03
CA ARG A 118 -15.97 -21.90 16.74
C ARG A 118 -15.33 -20.89 15.78
N GLY A 119 -14.70 -21.39 14.71
CA GLY A 119 -14.11 -20.58 13.64
C GLY A 119 -15.16 -19.80 12.84
N THR A 120 -16.26 -20.45 12.45
CA THR A 120 -17.39 -19.81 11.73
C THR A 120 -17.97 -18.64 12.51
N HIS A 121 -18.31 -18.84 13.78
CA HIS A 121 -18.86 -17.80 14.65
C HIS A 121 -17.87 -16.65 14.85
N HIS A 122 -16.58 -16.96 14.96
CA HIS A 122 -15.55 -15.94 15.11
C HIS A 122 -15.38 -15.12 13.83
N LEU A 123 -15.26 -15.76 12.66
CA LEU A 123 -15.16 -15.08 11.37
C LEU A 123 -16.41 -14.22 11.10
N ALA A 124 -17.60 -14.76 11.39
CA ALA A 124 -18.85 -14.01 11.27
C ALA A 124 -18.88 -12.75 12.14
N ALA A 125 -18.32 -12.82 13.36
CA ALA A 125 -18.25 -11.70 14.28
C ALA A 125 -17.17 -10.65 13.92
N LEU A 126 -16.26 -10.97 13.01
CA LEU A 126 -15.25 -10.04 12.49
C LEU A 126 -15.74 -9.25 11.26
N GLN A 127 -16.97 -9.50 10.79
CA GLN A 127 -17.54 -8.76 9.66
C GLN A 127 -17.84 -7.31 10.07
N ALA A 128 -17.45 -6.36 9.22
CA ALA A 128 -17.72 -4.94 9.38
C ALA A 128 -19.21 -4.60 9.12
N SER A 129 -19.58 -3.36 9.44
CA SER A 129 -20.96 -2.89 9.38
C SER A 129 -21.55 -2.86 7.97
N ASP A 130 -20.74 -2.61 6.95
CA ASP A 130 -21.11 -2.58 5.53
C ASP A 130 -21.00 -3.97 4.84
N GLY A 131 -20.56 -4.99 5.56
CA GLY A 131 -20.59 -6.40 5.13
C GLY A 131 -19.27 -7.01 4.67
N HIS A 132 -18.17 -6.24 4.60
CA HIS A 132 -16.85 -6.80 4.28
C HIS A 132 -16.06 -7.24 5.53
N TRP A 133 -14.88 -7.82 5.32
CA TRP A 133 -13.93 -8.18 6.37
C TRP A 133 -12.68 -7.31 6.26
N PRO A 134 -12.52 -6.29 7.12
CA PRO A 134 -11.32 -5.46 7.12
C PRO A 134 -10.08 -6.29 7.39
N ALA A 135 -8.99 -6.01 6.67
CA ALA A 135 -7.71 -6.69 6.85
C ALA A 135 -6.55 -5.82 6.39
N GLN A 136 -5.39 -6.03 7.03
CA GLN A 136 -4.13 -5.50 6.55
C GLN A 136 -3.68 -6.21 5.25
N SER A 137 -3.45 -5.44 4.18
CA SER A 137 -2.84 -5.93 2.95
C SER A 137 -1.45 -5.30 2.74
N ALA A 138 -0.50 -5.67 3.60
CA ALA A 138 0.86 -5.12 3.64
C ALA A 138 1.92 -6.21 3.70
N GLY A 139 3.17 -5.83 4.03
CA GLY A 139 4.31 -6.74 4.13
C GLY A 139 5.57 -6.17 3.49
N PRO A 140 5.51 -5.56 2.29
CA PRO A 140 6.66 -4.88 1.70
C PRO A 140 7.13 -3.68 2.52
N LEU A 141 8.44 -3.58 2.76
CA LEU A 141 9.03 -2.54 3.62
C LEU A 141 9.45 -1.28 2.87
N PHE A 142 9.03 -1.15 1.61
CA PHE A 142 9.27 0.01 0.75
C PHE A 142 7.98 0.76 0.37
N PHE A 143 6.84 0.47 1.01
CA PHE A 143 5.57 1.19 0.75
C PHE A 143 5.49 2.52 1.52
N MET A 144 5.68 2.48 2.85
CA MET A 144 5.59 3.67 3.71
C MET A 144 6.69 4.71 3.45
N PRO A 145 7.98 4.35 3.27
CA PRO A 145 9.03 5.37 3.12
C PRO A 145 8.81 6.31 1.93
N PRO A 146 8.51 5.85 0.70
CA PRO A 146 8.15 6.75 -0.41
C PRO A 146 7.05 7.76 -0.10
N LEU A 147 5.99 7.34 0.62
CA LEU A 147 4.90 8.24 1.02
C LEU A 147 5.42 9.34 1.94
N VAL A 148 6.21 8.99 2.95
CA VAL A 148 6.86 9.95 3.86
C VAL A 148 7.79 10.90 3.10
N LEU A 149 8.61 10.40 2.18
CA LEU A 149 9.45 11.21 1.30
C LEU A 149 8.61 12.18 0.47
N CYS A 150 7.52 11.71 -0.13
CA CYS A 150 6.64 12.53 -0.96
C CYS A 150 6.01 13.67 -0.15
N VAL A 151 5.38 13.39 0.99
CA VAL A 151 4.74 14.45 1.80
C VAL A 151 5.74 15.38 2.47
N TYR A 152 6.99 14.93 2.67
CA TYR A 152 8.09 15.80 3.04
C TYR A 152 8.46 16.77 1.92
N ILE A 153 8.65 16.26 0.69
CA ILE A 153 8.98 17.07 -0.49
C ILE A 153 7.89 18.11 -0.77
N THR A 154 6.63 17.73 -0.65
CA THR A 154 5.50 18.63 -0.93
C THR A 154 5.19 19.58 0.22
N GLY A 155 5.85 19.46 1.39
CA GLY A 155 5.62 20.32 2.55
C GLY A 155 4.36 19.98 3.37
N HIS A 156 3.82 18.77 3.25
CA HIS A 156 2.58 18.32 3.91
C HIS A 156 2.82 17.30 5.04
N LEU A 157 4.08 17.11 5.47
CA LEU A 157 4.44 16.12 6.49
C LEU A 157 3.67 16.32 7.82
N ASP A 158 3.53 17.56 8.30
CA ASP A 158 2.84 17.86 9.56
C ASP A 158 1.33 17.67 9.47
N SER A 159 0.71 17.95 8.31
CA SER A 159 -0.72 17.80 8.11
C SER A 159 -1.14 16.35 7.86
N VAL A 160 -0.33 15.59 7.10
CA VAL A 160 -0.62 14.19 6.78
C VAL A 160 -0.20 13.26 7.91
N PHE A 161 0.94 13.52 8.55
CA PHE A 161 1.46 12.72 9.66
C PHE A 161 1.67 13.58 10.90
N PRO A 162 0.59 13.90 11.64
CA PRO A 162 0.71 14.52 12.94
C PRO A 162 1.39 13.56 13.94
N GLN A 163 1.71 14.05 15.13
CA GLN A 163 2.60 13.39 16.08
C GLN A 163 2.28 11.90 16.32
N GLU A 164 1.02 11.53 16.49
CA GLU A 164 0.64 10.14 16.79
C GLU A 164 0.80 9.22 15.58
N TYR A 165 0.58 9.72 14.35
CA TYR A 165 0.87 8.96 13.12
C TYR A 165 2.36 8.67 13.02
N ARG A 166 3.23 9.67 13.29
CA ARG A 166 4.69 9.47 13.26
C ARG A 166 5.14 8.41 14.25
N LYS A 167 4.58 8.40 15.47
CA LYS A 167 4.89 7.37 16.47
C LYS A 167 4.52 5.98 15.99
N GLU A 168 3.34 5.80 15.39
CA GLU A 168 2.94 4.49 14.85
C GLU A 168 3.80 4.07 13.66
N ILE A 169 4.16 4.99 12.77
CA ILE A 169 5.05 4.68 11.63
C ILE A 169 6.43 4.28 12.13
N LEU A 170 7.00 5.01 13.10
CA LEU A 170 8.27 4.67 13.73
C LEU A 170 8.20 3.31 14.44
N ARG A 171 7.10 3.02 15.16
CA ARG A 171 6.87 1.71 15.79
C ARG A 171 6.94 0.58 14.76
N TYR A 172 6.28 0.73 13.61
CA TYR A 172 6.35 -0.26 12.53
C TYR A 172 7.77 -0.46 12.03
N ILE A 173 8.52 0.62 11.84
CA ILE A 173 9.94 0.54 11.43
C ILE A 173 10.79 -0.21 12.47
N TYR A 174 10.60 0.07 13.77
CA TYR A 174 11.34 -0.58 14.85
C TYR A 174 11.00 -2.07 15.00
N CYS A 175 9.72 -2.41 14.88
CA CYS A 175 9.23 -3.78 14.93
C CYS A 175 9.85 -4.67 13.85
N HIS A 176 10.14 -4.10 12.68
CA HIS A 176 10.58 -4.84 11.50
C HIS A 176 12.06 -4.68 11.15
N GLN A 177 12.87 -4.04 12.01
CA GLN A 177 14.33 -4.05 11.85
C GLN A 177 14.88 -5.45 12.15
N ASN A 178 15.70 -5.99 11.24
CA ASN A 178 16.39 -7.25 11.44
C ASN A 178 17.51 -7.12 12.49
N GLU A 179 17.97 -8.25 13.04
CA GLU A 179 19.03 -8.28 14.07
C GLU A 179 20.35 -7.67 13.57
N ASP A 180 20.64 -7.75 12.27
CA ASP A 180 21.82 -7.14 11.64
C ASP A 180 21.73 -5.61 11.49
N GLY A 181 20.57 -5.01 11.80
CA GLY A 181 20.33 -3.57 11.72
C GLY A 181 19.71 -3.09 10.41
N GLY A 182 19.46 -3.98 9.45
CA GLY A 182 18.82 -3.64 8.18
C GLY A 182 17.33 -3.99 8.12
N TRP A 183 16.74 -3.79 6.93
CA TRP A 183 15.36 -4.15 6.60
C TRP A 183 15.33 -4.91 5.28
N GLY A 184 14.52 -5.97 5.23
CA GLY A 184 14.32 -6.75 4.02
C GLY A 184 13.36 -6.10 3.02
N LEU A 185 13.21 -6.74 1.85
CA LEU A 185 12.25 -6.29 0.85
C LEU A 185 10.79 -6.35 1.37
N HIS A 186 10.54 -7.31 2.26
CA HIS A 186 9.31 -7.51 3.03
C HIS A 186 9.66 -7.91 4.47
N ILE A 187 8.68 -7.94 5.37
CA ILE A 187 8.83 -8.22 6.82
C ILE A 187 9.57 -9.53 7.15
N GLU A 188 9.55 -10.52 6.26
CA GLU A 188 10.25 -11.81 6.43
C GLU A 188 11.61 -11.89 5.70
N GLY A 189 11.97 -10.86 4.94
CA GLY A 189 13.16 -10.86 4.09
C GLY A 189 14.46 -10.55 4.85
N HIS A 190 15.57 -11.07 4.33
CA HIS A 190 16.91 -10.62 4.75
C HIS A 190 17.14 -9.16 4.38
N SER A 191 18.02 -8.48 5.10
CA SER A 191 18.29 -7.06 4.92
C SER A 191 18.81 -6.71 3.52
N THR A 192 18.30 -5.60 2.97
CA THR A 192 18.59 -5.12 1.61
C THR A 192 19.03 -3.66 1.64
N MET A 193 19.85 -3.21 0.68
CA MET A 193 20.20 -1.80 0.55
C MET A 193 18.98 -0.94 0.28
N PHE A 194 18.06 -1.43 -0.55
CA PHE A 194 16.85 -0.70 -0.90
C PHE A 194 16.02 -0.33 0.33
N CYS A 195 15.58 -1.33 1.11
CA CYS A 195 14.69 -1.06 2.23
C CYS A 195 15.43 -0.51 3.44
N THR A 196 16.70 -0.86 3.67
CA THR A 196 17.47 -0.28 4.78
C THR A 196 17.71 1.22 4.59
N ALA A 197 18.09 1.64 3.38
CA ALA A 197 18.28 3.06 3.10
C ALA A 197 16.96 3.85 3.19
N LEU A 198 15.88 3.32 2.62
CA LEU A 198 14.58 3.98 2.63
C LEU A 198 14.01 4.11 4.05
N ASN A 199 14.04 3.06 4.86
CA ASN A 199 13.55 3.12 6.24
C ASN A 199 14.45 4.00 7.12
N TYR A 200 15.77 4.01 6.91
CA TYR A 200 16.65 4.98 7.56
C TYR A 200 16.24 6.43 7.28
N ILE A 201 16.08 6.78 5.99
CA ILE A 201 15.66 8.13 5.60
C ILE A 201 14.29 8.46 6.18
N CYS A 202 13.36 7.51 6.17
CA CYS A 202 12.03 7.66 6.76
C CYS A 202 12.11 8.08 8.23
N MET A 203 12.88 7.36 9.05
CA MET A 203 13.09 7.72 10.45
C MET A 203 13.69 9.13 10.61
N ARG A 204 14.69 9.46 9.80
CA ARG A 204 15.36 10.77 9.84
C ARG A 204 14.39 11.92 9.48
N ILE A 205 13.49 11.72 8.52
CA ILE A 205 12.43 12.68 8.15
C ILE A 205 11.39 12.81 9.26
N LEU A 206 11.03 11.71 9.92
CA LEU A 206 10.04 11.70 11.00
C LEU A 206 10.55 12.27 12.33
N GLY A 207 11.85 12.59 12.41
CA GLY A 207 12.45 13.36 13.49
C GLY A 207 13.49 12.60 14.32
N GLU A 208 13.75 11.33 14.03
CA GLU A 208 14.81 10.58 14.71
C GLU A 208 16.18 11.14 14.33
N GLY A 209 17.06 11.28 15.32
CA GLY A 209 18.45 11.71 15.13
C GLY A 209 19.31 10.67 14.39
N PRO A 210 20.51 11.04 13.91
CA PRO A 210 21.42 10.09 13.27
C PRO A 210 21.90 8.99 14.24
N ASP A 211 21.88 9.30 15.54
CA ASP A 211 22.15 8.37 16.64
C ASP A 211 20.89 8.08 17.47
N GLY A 212 19.70 8.29 16.88
CA GLY A 212 18.39 8.08 17.50
C GLY A 212 17.76 6.73 17.22
N GLY A 213 16.44 6.66 17.45
CA GLY A 213 15.62 5.46 17.37
C GLY A 213 15.72 4.57 18.61
N GLU A 214 14.71 3.71 18.80
CA GLU A 214 14.76 2.68 19.84
C GLU A 214 15.95 1.74 19.61
N ASP A 215 16.63 1.30 20.68
CA ASP A 215 17.76 0.37 20.59
C ASP A 215 18.85 0.77 19.57
N ASN A 216 19.13 2.08 19.45
CA ASN A 216 20.09 2.64 18.48
C ASN A 216 19.81 2.23 17.02
N THR A 217 18.53 2.07 16.67
CA THR A 217 18.06 1.64 15.35
C THR A 217 18.75 2.42 14.22
N CYS A 218 18.85 3.75 14.31
CA CYS A 218 19.48 4.58 13.27
C CYS A 218 20.98 4.29 13.12
N VAL A 219 21.71 4.09 14.22
CA VAL A 219 23.15 3.78 14.19
C VAL A 219 23.38 2.44 13.50
N ARG A 220 22.61 1.41 13.87
CA ARG A 220 22.70 0.06 13.31
C ARG A 220 22.40 0.07 11.80
N ALA A 221 21.35 0.76 11.41
CA ALA A 221 20.96 0.96 10.01
C ALA A 221 22.06 1.65 9.19
N ARG A 222 22.58 2.78 9.68
CA ARG A 222 23.66 3.53 9.02
C ARG A 222 24.92 2.70 8.87
N ASN A 223 25.29 1.95 9.91
CA ASN A 223 26.44 1.04 9.86
C ASN A 223 26.25 -0.05 8.81
N TRP A 224 25.06 -0.67 8.77
CA TRP A 224 24.71 -1.66 7.76
C TRP A 224 24.84 -1.06 6.35
N ILE A 225 24.24 0.11 6.09
CA ILE A 225 24.32 0.80 4.79
C ILE A 225 25.77 1.03 4.36
N ARG A 226 26.61 1.55 5.25
CA ARG A 226 28.00 1.88 4.92
C ARG A 226 28.86 0.62 4.68
N GLN A 227 28.64 -0.44 5.45
CA GLN A 227 29.35 -1.71 5.27
C GLN A 227 29.02 -2.39 3.94
N HIS A 228 27.83 -2.13 3.39
CA HIS A 228 27.37 -2.70 2.11
C HIS A 228 27.59 -1.76 0.90
N GLY A 229 28.53 -0.82 1.01
CA GLY A 229 28.94 0.06 -0.10
C GLY A 229 28.24 1.41 -0.18
N GLY A 230 27.38 1.71 0.80
CA GLY A 230 26.57 2.94 0.84
C GLY A 230 25.51 2.98 -0.26
N VAL A 231 24.72 4.05 -0.28
CA VAL A 231 23.57 4.15 -1.20
C VAL A 231 23.95 4.31 -2.67
N THR A 232 25.24 4.37 -3.02
CA THR A 232 25.70 4.19 -4.41
C THR A 232 25.34 2.82 -5.00
N HIS A 233 25.13 1.82 -4.14
CA HIS A 233 24.75 0.44 -4.50
C HIS A 233 23.25 0.18 -4.37
N ILE A 234 22.43 1.20 -4.11
CA ILE A 234 20.97 0.99 -4.02
C ILE A 234 20.39 0.56 -5.40
N PRO A 235 19.39 -0.32 -5.48
CA PRO A 235 18.74 -0.70 -6.74
C PRO A 235 18.08 0.45 -7.49
N SER A 236 17.69 0.22 -8.75
CA SER A 236 17.18 1.26 -9.66
C SER A 236 16.01 2.08 -9.09
N TRP A 237 15.01 1.44 -8.46
CA TRP A 237 13.89 2.16 -7.83
C TRP A 237 14.34 3.03 -6.65
N GLY A 238 15.31 2.54 -5.88
CA GLY A 238 15.96 3.33 -4.84
C GLY A 238 16.71 4.53 -5.42
N LYS A 239 17.48 4.35 -6.50
CA LYS A 239 18.17 5.47 -7.17
C LYS A 239 17.18 6.53 -7.62
N THR A 240 16.03 6.13 -8.17
CA THR A 240 14.95 7.05 -8.56
C THR A 240 14.46 7.87 -7.35
N TRP A 241 14.06 7.21 -6.26
CA TRP A 241 13.58 7.90 -5.05
C TRP A 241 14.64 8.79 -4.41
N LEU A 242 15.89 8.33 -4.33
CA LEU A 242 16.98 9.11 -3.78
C LEU A 242 17.36 10.30 -4.68
N SER A 243 17.15 10.20 -6.00
CA SER A 243 17.35 11.31 -6.94
C SER A 243 16.25 12.35 -6.84
N ILE A 244 15.00 11.88 -6.71
CA ILE A 244 13.84 12.74 -6.41
C ILE A 244 14.05 13.50 -5.09
N LEU A 245 14.54 12.83 -4.04
CA LEU A 245 14.81 13.46 -2.74
C LEU A 245 16.02 14.41 -2.77
N GLY A 246 16.96 14.20 -3.70
CA GLY A 246 18.18 14.98 -3.83
C GLY A 246 19.38 14.43 -3.05
N VAL A 247 19.35 13.16 -2.60
CA VAL A 247 20.50 12.48 -1.97
C VAL A 247 21.29 11.60 -2.96
N PHE A 248 20.89 11.57 -4.22
CA PHE A 248 21.53 10.86 -5.33
C PHE A 248 21.41 11.71 -6.61
N ASP A 249 22.38 11.65 -7.53
CA ASP A 249 22.31 12.43 -8.77
C ASP A 249 21.61 11.61 -9.89
N TRP A 250 20.74 12.26 -10.68
CA TRP A 250 20.08 11.64 -11.83
C TRP A 250 21.05 11.00 -12.83
N LEU A 251 22.29 11.49 -12.94
CA LEU A 251 23.36 10.90 -13.77
C LEU A 251 23.74 9.47 -13.35
N GLY A 252 23.42 9.06 -12.12
CA GLY A 252 23.63 7.69 -11.65
C GLY A 252 22.45 6.76 -11.87
N ASN A 253 21.43 7.17 -12.63
CA ASN A 253 20.30 6.31 -12.96
C ASN A 253 20.43 5.76 -14.39
N ASN A 254 19.90 4.55 -14.61
CA ASN A 254 19.66 4.10 -15.97
C ASN A 254 18.54 4.95 -16.61
N PRO A 255 18.61 5.24 -17.93
CA PRO A 255 17.62 6.09 -18.57
C PRO A 255 16.19 5.54 -18.47
N MET A 256 15.25 6.41 -18.07
CA MET A 256 13.80 6.15 -18.08
C MET A 256 13.09 7.18 -18.97
N PRO A 257 13.34 7.19 -20.29
CA PRO A 257 12.91 8.27 -21.18
C PRO A 257 11.37 8.32 -21.29
N PRO A 258 10.71 9.46 -21.03
CA PRO A 258 9.27 9.60 -21.24
C PRO A 258 8.89 9.44 -22.73
N GLU A 259 9.84 9.57 -23.65
CA GLU A 259 9.62 9.36 -25.09
C GLU A 259 9.10 7.96 -25.44
N PHE A 260 9.24 7.00 -24.53
CA PHE A 260 8.64 5.68 -24.65
C PHE A 260 7.12 5.71 -24.83
N TRP A 261 6.44 6.71 -24.25
CA TRP A 261 4.99 6.89 -24.31
C TRP A 261 4.46 7.46 -25.63
N VAL A 262 5.35 7.95 -26.51
CA VAL A 262 4.98 8.47 -27.84
C VAL A 262 5.38 7.54 -28.98
N LEU A 263 5.91 6.35 -28.64
CA LEU A 263 6.27 5.36 -29.63
C LEU A 263 5.04 4.88 -30.40
N PRO A 264 5.19 4.47 -31.67
CA PRO A 264 4.10 3.81 -32.39
C PRO A 264 3.68 2.50 -31.73
N SER A 265 2.36 2.28 -31.58
CA SER A 265 1.78 1.12 -30.89
C SER A 265 2.12 -0.24 -31.51
N PHE A 266 2.50 -0.28 -32.79
CA PHE A 266 2.92 -1.51 -33.46
C PHE A 266 4.27 -2.03 -32.94
N LEU A 267 5.13 -1.17 -32.37
CA LEU A 267 6.44 -1.60 -31.87
C LEU A 267 6.30 -2.60 -30.71
N PRO A 268 7.14 -3.65 -30.64
CA PRO A 268 7.04 -4.69 -29.62
C PRO A 268 7.31 -4.16 -28.20
N ILE A 269 8.13 -3.11 -28.12
CA ILE A 269 8.48 -2.45 -26.85
C ILE A 269 7.44 -1.42 -26.39
N HIS A 270 6.34 -1.18 -27.11
CA HIS A 270 5.40 -0.14 -26.71
C HIS A 270 4.83 -0.37 -25.28
N PRO A 271 4.77 0.63 -24.39
CA PRO A 271 4.39 0.43 -22.98
C PRO A 271 2.99 -0.17 -22.78
N ALA A 272 2.05 0.03 -23.72
CA ALA A 272 0.74 -0.63 -23.72
C ALA A 272 0.80 -2.18 -23.71
N LYS A 273 1.91 -2.78 -24.15
CA LYS A 273 2.12 -4.24 -24.18
C LYS A 273 2.80 -4.77 -22.91
N MET A 274 3.21 -3.89 -22.00
CA MET A 274 3.77 -4.26 -20.71
C MET A 274 2.66 -4.56 -19.71
N TRP A 275 2.99 -5.40 -18.72
CA TRP A 275 2.14 -5.64 -17.57
C TRP A 275 1.72 -4.32 -16.90
N CYS A 276 0.46 -4.24 -16.45
CA CYS A 276 -0.16 -3.00 -15.97
C CYS A 276 0.62 -2.35 -14.84
N TYR A 277 0.99 -3.09 -13.81
CA TYR A 277 1.83 -2.61 -12.72
C TYR A 277 3.15 -2.04 -13.23
N CYS A 278 3.88 -2.79 -14.05
CA CYS A 278 5.15 -2.33 -14.60
C CYS A 278 5.00 -1.00 -15.35
N ARG A 279 4.05 -0.90 -16.30
CA ARG A 279 3.89 0.35 -17.07
C ARG A 279 3.43 1.51 -16.19
N LEU A 280 2.56 1.27 -15.20
CA LEU A 280 1.98 2.32 -14.37
C LEU A 280 2.95 2.83 -13.30
N VAL A 281 3.90 2.02 -12.82
CA VAL A 281 5.02 2.53 -12.01
C VAL A 281 5.98 3.36 -12.87
N TYR A 282 6.39 2.83 -14.03
CA TYR A 282 7.39 3.51 -14.86
C TYR A 282 6.84 4.80 -15.51
N MET A 283 5.52 4.97 -15.59
CA MET A 283 4.88 6.17 -16.13
C MET A 283 5.26 7.45 -15.36
N PRO A 284 4.89 7.62 -14.08
CA PRO A 284 5.29 8.78 -13.31
C PRO A 284 6.80 8.82 -13.04
N MET A 285 7.49 7.67 -12.90
CA MET A 285 8.96 7.68 -12.81
C MET A 285 9.61 8.30 -14.05
N SER A 286 9.14 7.96 -15.25
CA SER A 286 9.65 8.53 -16.50
C SER A 286 9.32 10.02 -16.65
N TYR A 287 8.17 10.47 -16.14
CA TYR A 287 7.83 11.89 -16.09
C TYR A 287 8.80 12.66 -15.20
N LEU A 288 9.01 12.19 -13.96
CA LEU A 288 9.92 12.81 -12.99
C LEU A 288 11.37 12.78 -13.46
N TYR A 289 11.80 11.66 -14.07
CA TYR A 289 13.10 11.53 -14.71
C TYR A 289 13.25 12.53 -15.86
N GLY A 290 12.29 12.59 -16.78
CA GLY A 290 12.32 13.49 -17.93
C GLY A 290 12.34 14.98 -17.56
N LYS A 291 11.70 15.33 -16.43
CA LYS A 291 11.78 16.67 -15.80
C LYS A 291 13.08 16.90 -15.03
N ARG A 292 13.83 15.84 -14.71
CA ARG A 292 14.96 15.84 -13.76
C ARG A 292 14.55 16.47 -12.43
N PHE A 293 13.36 16.12 -11.95
CA PHE A 293 12.81 16.69 -10.74
C PHE A 293 13.68 16.33 -9.52
N VAL A 294 13.97 17.32 -8.68
CA VAL A 294 14.64 17.16 -7.40
C VAL A 294 13.88 18.03 -6.39
N GLY A 295 13.53 17.44 -5.25
CA GLY A 295 12.87 18.14 -4.16
C GLY A 295 13.76 19.19 -3.49
N PRO A 296 13.22 19.95 -2.52
CA PRO A 296 13.98 20.97 -1.80
C PRO A 296 15.21 20.39 -1.08
N ILE A 297 16.39 21.00 -1.29
CA ILE A 297 17.63 20.62 -0.59
C ILE A 297 17.65 21.30 0.79
N THR A 298 17.14 20.59 1.79
CA THR A 298 17.09 21.06 3.18
C THR A 298 18.37 20.71 3.94
N PRO A 299 18.60 21.27 5.15
CA PRO A 299 19.71 20.84 6.01
C PRO A 299 19.70 19.33 6.31
N LEU A 300 18.52 18.71 6.42
CA LEU A 300 18.41 17.26 6.60
C LEU A 300 18.91 16.51 5.36
N ILE A 301 18.59 16.96 4.15
CA ILE A 301 19.08 16.34 2.91
C ILE A 301 20.61 16.42 2.82
N LEU A 302 21.21 17.53 3.24
CA LEU A 302 22.67 17.66 3.30
C LEU A 302 23.29 16.68 4.31
N GLN A 303 22.70 16.52 5.50
CA GLN A 303 23.14 15.52 6.48
C GLN A 303 23.02 14.09 5.92
N LEU A 304 21.90 13.76 5.26
CA LEU A 304 21.71 12.44 4.64
C LEU A 304 22.77 12.13 3.57
N ARG A 305 23.25 13.14 2.82
CA ARG A 305 24.36 12.96 1.87
C ARG A 305 25.68 12.60 2.56
N GLU A 306 25.90 13.04 3.78
CA GLU A 306 27.09 12.68 4.57
C GLU A 306 26.92 11.32 5.26
N GLU A 307 25.71 11.01 5.73
CA GLU A 307 25.39 9.80 6.49
C GLU A 307 25.38 8.52 5.63
N LEU A 308 24.89 8.62 4.39
CA LEU A 308 24.53 7.46 3.55
C LEU A 308 25.58 7.04 2.52
N HIS A 309 26.58 7.89 2.28
CA HIS A 309 27.63 7.65 1.28
C HIS A 309 28.97 7.32 1.93
N ASN A 310 29.73 6.42 1.31
CA ASN A 310 31.08 6.06 1.79
C ASN A 310 32.17 7.06 1.36
N GLN A 311 31.85 7.96 0.45
CA GLN A 311 32.74 9.01 -0.04
C GLN A 311 31.98 10.33 -0.10
N PRO A 312 32.67 11.49 -0.05
CA PRO A 312 32.03 12.80 -0.16
C PRO A 312 31.14 12.88 -1.41
N TYR A 313 29.94 13.44 -1.26
CA TYR A 313 28.90 13.45 -2.29
C TYR A 313 29.39 14.03 -3.62
N GLU A 314 30.18 15.10 -3.58
CA GLU A 314 30.72 15.81 -4.75
C GLU A 314 31.80 15.01 -5.49
N LYS A 315 32.38 13.99 -4.85
CA LYS A 315 33.42 13.13 -5.43
C LYS A 315 32.85 11.85 -6.03
N ILE A 316 31.55 11.62 -5.95
CA ILE A 316 30.91 10.40 -6.46
C ILE A 316 30.94 10.39 -7.99
N ASN A 317 31.43 9.29 -8.57
CA ASN A 317 31.28 9.03 -10.00
C ASN A 317 29.89 8.45 -10.29
N TRP A 318 28.93 9.33 -10.52
CA TRP A 318 27.54 8.96 -10.76
C TRP A 318 27.36 8.06 -11.97
N THR A 319 28.07 8.31 -13.07
CA THR A 319 27.98 7.46 -14.27
C THR A 319 28.36 6.00 -14.00
N LYS A 320 29.33 5.75 -13.12
CA LYS A 320 29.65 4.38 -12.67
C LYS A 320 28.59 3.82 -11.70
N ALA A 321 28.08 4.65 -10.79
CA ALA A 321 27.06 4.26 -9.82
C ALA A 321 25.81 3.68 -10.50
N ARG A 322 25.52 4.03 -11.75
CA ARG A 322 24.44 3.48 -12.58
C ARG A 322 24.39 1.95 -12.64
N HIS A 323 25.54 1.29 -12.71
CA HIS A 323 25.64 -0.18 -12.77
C HIS A 323 25.88 -0.84 -11.41
N LEU A 324 26.09 -0.06 -10.35
CA LEU A 324 26.27 -0.60 -9.01
C LEU A 324 24.92 -1.05 -8.44
N CYS A 325 24.92 -2.22 -7.81
CA CYS A 325 23.80 -2.76 -7.05
C CYS A 325 24.38 -3.63 -5.94
N ALA A 326 23.84 -3.55 -4.72
CA ALA A 326 24.26 -4.38 -3.61
C ALA A 326 23.89 -5.84 -3.89
N LYS A 327 24.74 -6.78 -3.48
CA LYS A 327 24.57 -8.20 -3.79
C LYS A 327 23.28 -8.77 -3.19
N GLU A 328 22.87 -8.25 -2.03
CA GLU A 328 21.67 -8.64 -1.29
C GLU A 328 20.39 -8.31 -2.05
N ASP A 329 20.44 -7.31 -2.93
CA ASP A 329 19.30 -6.81 -3.70
C ASP A 329 19.19 -7.43 -5.10
N ILE A 330 20.21 -8.17 -5.58
CA ILE A 330 20.21 -8.76 -6.92
C ILE A 330 19.43 -10.08 -6.91
N TYR A 331 18.15 -10.00 -7.23
CA TYR A 331 17.32 -11.18 -7.49
C TYR A 331 17.40 -11.64 -8.96
N TYR A 332 17.32 -10.69 -9.90
CA TYR A 332 17.52 -10.92 -11.34
C TYR A 332 18.70 -10.10 -11.85
N PRO A 333 19.87 -10.70 -12.08
CA PRO A 333 21.02 -9.98 -12.63
C PRO A 333 20.73 -9.53 -14.06
N HIS A 334 21.22 -8.35 -14.43
CA HIS A 334 21.08 -7.86 -15.79
C HIS A 334 21.87 -8.74 -16.78
N PRO A 335 21.25 -9.19 -17.88
CA PRO A 335 21.99 -9.75 -19.00
C PRO A 335 22.85 -8.68 -19.67
N LEU A 336 24.01 -9.06 -20.23
CA LEU A 336 24.91 -8.12 -20.91
C LEU A 336 24.21 -7.28 -22.00
N ILE A 337 23.27 -7.88 -22.73
CA ILE A 337 22.50 -7.17 -23.76
C ILE A 337 21.67 -6.01 -23.19
N GLN A 338 21.16 -6.17 -21.96
CA GLN A 338 20.40 -5.11 -21.27
C GLN A 338 21.33 -3.95 -20.90
N ASP A 339 22.53 -4.23 -20.39
CA ASP A 339 23.50 -3.19 -20.06
C ASP A 339 23.95 -2.42 -21.32
N ILE A 340 24.19 -3.12 -22.44
CA ILE A 340 24.52 -2.48 -23.72
C ILE A 340 23.38 -1.55 -24.19
N ILE A 341 22.12 -1.97 -24.05
CA ILE A 341 20.97 -1.13 -24.39
C ILE A 341 20.93 0.12 -23.50
N TRP A 342 21.07 -0.04 -22.19
CA TRP A 342 21.09 1.09 -21.24
C TRP A 342 22.26 2.04 -21.47
N ASP A 343 23.45 1.54 -21.78
CA ASP A 343 24.61 2.36 -22.14
C ASP A 343 24.40 3.11 -23.44
N SER A 344 23.80 2.46 -24.43
CA SER A 344 23.48 3.11 -25.70
C SER A 344 22.48 4.25 -25.50
N LEU A 345 21.42 4.02 -24.72
CA LEU A 345 20.45 5.06 -24.39
C LEU A 345 21.09 6.20 -23.59
N TYR A 346 21.97 5.89 -22.64
CA TYR A 346 22.59 6.88 -21.77
C TYR A 346 23.62 7.75 -22.51
N ILE A 347 24.45 7.13 -23.35
CA ILE A 347 25.55 7.82 -24.04
C ILE A 347 25.05 8.59 -25.27
N PHE A 348 24.09 8.03 -26.00
CA PHE A 348 23.66 8.60 -27.29
C PHE A 348 22.28 9.26 -27.20
N THR A 349 21.28 8.52 -26.73
CA THR A 349 19.87 8.97 -26.79
C THR A 349 19.59 10.11 -25.82
N GLU A 350 20.05 10.01 -24.58
CA GLU A 350 19.79 11.03 -23.56
C GLU A 350 20.43 12.39 -23.89
N PRO A 351 21.70 12.49 -24.31
CA PRO A 351 22.28 13.75 -24.76
C PRO A 351 21.59 14.33 -25.99
N LEU A 352 21.13 13.49 -26.92
CA LEU A 352 20.39 13.93 -28.10
C LEU A 352 19.04 14.53 -27.72
N LEU A 353 18.26 13.83 -26.90
CA LEU A 353 16.91 14.27 -26.47
C LEU A 353 16.94 15.46 -25.52
N ASN A 354 18.06 15.70 -24.83
CA ASN A 354 18.26 16.90 -24.01
C ASN A 354 18.72 18.13 -24.79
N ARG A 355 19.08 18.00 -26.07
CA ARG A 355 19.49 19.14 -26.91
C ARG A 355 18.32 19.73 -27.69
N TRP A 356 18.45 21.01 -28.04
CA TRP A 356 17.54 21.65 -28.99
C TRP A 356 17.74 21.05 -30.39
N PRO A 357 16.68 20.78 -31.18
CA PRO A 357 15.26 21.04 -30.90
C PRO A 357 14.52 19.88 -30.21
N PHE A 358 15.13 18.70 -30.08
CA PHE A 358 14.49 17.49 -29.56
C PHE A 358 13.92 17.65 -28.15
N ASN A 359 14.61 18.38 -27.27
CA ASN A 359 14.11 18.65 -25.93
C ASN A 359 12.78 19.45 -25.96
N LYS A 360 12.71 20.49 -26.79
CA LYS A 360 11.52 21.35 -26.85
C LYS A 360 10.35 20.73 -27.59
N LEU A 361 10.62 19.85 -28.57
CA LEU A 361 9.59 19.26 -29.41
C LEU A 361 9.21 17.85 -28.95
N VAL A 362 10.18 16.96 -28.82
CA VAL A 362 9.96 15.54 -28.53
C VAL A 362 9.78 15.30 -27.04
N ARG A 363 10.74 15.73 -26.21
CA ARG A 363 10.66 15.51 -24.75
C ARG A 363 9.49 16.24 -24.12
N LYS A 364 9.26 17.50 -24.49
CA LYS A 364 8.09 18.25 -24.03
C LYS A 364 6.79 17.52 -24.38
N ARG A 365 6.63 17.07 -25.64
CA ARG A 365 5.45 16.32 -26.07
C ARG A 365 5.30 15.01 -25.31
N ALA A 366 6.39 14.29 -25.08
CA ALA A 366 6.40 13.05 -24.32
C ALA A 366 5.95 13.26 -22.87
N LEU A 367 6.41 14.33 -22.22
CA LEU A 367 5.97 14.70 -20.86
C LEU A 367 4.48 15.05 -20.82
N GLU A 368 3.98 15.82 -21.80
CA GLU A 368 2.54 16.14 -21.92
C GLU A 368 1.68 14.87 -22.10
N VAL A 369 2.12 13.94 -22.95
CA VAL A 369 1.42 12.66 -23.16
C VAL A 369 1.46 11.80 -21.90
N THR A 370 2.62 11.71 -21.23
CA THR A 370 2.78 10.94 -19.99
C THR A 370 1.85 11.49 -18.91
N MET A 371 1.81 12.81 -18.71
CA MET A 371 0.94 13.45 -17.71
C MET A 371 -0.55 13.29 -18.04
N LYS A 372 -0.92 13.30 -19.33
CA LYS A 372 -2.29 12.96 -19.75
C LYS A 372 -2.68 11.53 -19.31
N HIS A 373 -1.78 10.56 -19.42
CA HIS A 373 -2.05 9.21 -18.93
C HIS A 373 -2.14 9.14 -17.40
N ILE A 374 -1.31 9.89 -16.67
CA ILE A 374 -1.37 10.00 -15.21
C ILE A 374 -2.76 10.50 -14.78
N HIS A 375 -3.17 11.69 -15.24
CA HIS A 375 -4.50 12.25 -14.91
C HIS A 375 -5.66 11.33 -15.29
N TYR A 376 -5.53 10.62 -16.41
CA TYR A 376 -6.55 9.66 -16.83
C TYR A 376 -6.66 8.51 -15.84
N GLU A 377 -5.55 7.92 -15.40
CA GLU A 377 -5.58 6.85 -14.41
C GLU A 377 -6.06 7.35 -13.04
N ASP A 378 -5.68 8.57 -12.64
CA ASP A 378 -6.11 9.17 -11.39
C ASP A 378 -7.63 9.38 -11.35
N GLU A 379 -8.23 9.98 -12.39
CA GLU A 379 -9.68 10.17 -12.44
C GLU A 379 -10.45 8.84 -12.47
N ASN A 380 -9.99 7.86 -13.26
CA ASN A 380 -10.68 6.56 -13.37
C ASN A 380 -10.55 5.68 -12.13
N SER A 381 -9.57 5.93 -11.27
CA SER A 381 -9.38 5.24 -10.00
C SER A 381 -9.77 6.08 -8.79
N ARG A 382 -10.44 7.24 -8.99
CA ARG A 382 -10.86 8.12 -7.90
C ARG A 382 -9.66 8.51 -7.03
N TYR A 383 -8.51 8.68 -7.67
CA TYR A 383 -7.21 9.00 -7.09
C TYR A 383 -6.66 7.92 -6.13
N LEU A 384 -7.20 6.70 -6.16
CA LEU A 384 -6.58 5.54 -5.52
C LEU A 384 -5.38 5.05 -6.32
N THR A 385 -5.43 5.07 -7.66
CA THR A 385 -4.48 4.40 -8.58
C THR A 385 -4.51 2.87 -8.46
N ILE A 386 -3.67 2.15 -9.22
CA ILE A 386 -3.65 0.68 -9.21
C ILE A 386 -3.00 0.09 -7.94
N GLY A 387 -2.15 0.84 -7.25
CA GLY A 387 -1.49 0.41 -6.01
C GLY A 387 -0.62 1.50 -5.39
N CYS A 388 -0.06 1.21 -4.21
CA CYS A 388 0.59 2.20 -3.35
C CYS A 388 1.82 2.88 -3.98
N VAL A 389 2.62 2.15 -4.77
CA VAL A 389 3.83 2.70 -5.38
C VAL A 389 3.45 3.75 -6.41
N GLU A 390 2.50 3.42 -7.28
CA GLU A 390 1.92 4.31 -8.28
C GLU A 390 1.21 5.48 -7.62
N LYS A 391 0.45 5.22 -6.54
CA LYS A 391 -0.27 6.24 -5.78
C LYS A 391 0.64 7.39 -5.38
N VAL A 392 1.79 7.08 -4.79
CA VAL A 392 2.74 8.10 -4.31
C VAL A 392 3.42 8.80 -5.48
N LEU A 393 3.80 8.07 -6.53
CA LEU A 393 4.48 8.65 -7.69
C LEU A 393 3.57 9.56 -8.52
N CYS A 394 2.32 9.17 -8.77
CA CYS A 394 1.31 10.00 -9.44
C CYS A 394 0.99 11.24 -8.60
N MET A 395 0.79 11.07 -7.29
CA MET A 395 0.59 12.21 -6.37
C MET A 395 1.71 13.23 -6.47
N LEU A 396 2.97 12.77 -6.45
CA LEU A 396 4.12 13.65 -6.62
C LEU A 396 4.15 14.28 -8.02
N ALA A 397 3.87 13.51 -9.07
CA ALA A 397 3.86 14.02 -10.44
C ALA A 397 2.81 15.12 -10.65
N CYS A 398 1.60 14.97 -10.09
CA CYS A 398 0.56 15.99 -10.08
C CYS A 398 0.99 17.24 -9.31
N TRP A 399 1.66 17.09 -8.16
CA TRP A 399 2.22 18.23 -7.41
C TRP A 399 3.33 18.94 -8.20
N VAL A 400 4.19 18.21 -8.90
CA VAL A 400 5.24 18.78 -9.75
C VAL A 400 4.66 19.53 -10.96
N GLU A 401 3.51 19.10 -11.47
CA GLU A 401 2.79 19.82 -12.51
C GLU A 401 2.13 21.09 -11.99
N ASP A 402 1.32 20.97 -10.93
CA ASP A 402 0.63 22.07 -10.27
C ASP A 402 0.48 21.79 -8.76
N PRO A 403 1.33 22.42 -7.91
CA PRO A 403 1.29 22.24 -6.46
C PRO A 403 -0.05 22.62 -5.80
N ASN A 404 -0.84 23.48 -6.45
CA ASN A 404 -2.13 23.95 -5.94
C ASN A 404 -3.32 23.34 -6.67
N GLY A 405 -3.06 22.43 -7.62
CA GLY A 405 -4.06 21.80 -8.46
C GLY A 405 -4.95 20.83 -7.69
N ASP A 406 -6.20 20.69 -8.14
CA ASP A 406 -7.17 19.82 -7.48
C ASP A 406 -6.77 18.34 -7.56
N ALA A 407 -6.05 17.93 -8.61
CA ALA A 407 -5.53 16.57 -8.73
C ALA A 407 -4.66 16.17 -7.53
N PHE A 408 -3.75 17.05 -7.10
CA PHE A 408 -2.91 16.80 -5.93
C PHE A 408 -3.74 16.75 -4.64
N LYS A 409 -4.73 17.64 -4.47
CA LYS A 409 -5.62 17.65 -3.29
C LYS A 409 -6.47 16.37 -3.20
N LYS A 410 -6.99 15.91 -4.33
CA LYS A 410 -7.69 14.62 -4.44
C LYS A 410 -6.77 13.44 -4.12
N HIS A 411 -5.49 13.50 -4.51
CA HIS A 411 -4.53 12.49 -4.04
C HIS A 411 -4.35 12.52 -2.52
N LEU A 412 -4.15 13.69 -1.92
CA LEU A 412 -3.99 13.82 -0.47
C LEU A 412 -5.19 13.27 0.31
N ALA A 413 -6.41 13.56 -0.14
CA ALA A 413 -7.66 13.07 0.47
C ALA A 413 -7.76 11.53 0.49
N ARG A 414 -7.08 10.85 -0.44
CA ARG A 414 -7.03 9.38 -0.56
C ARG A 414 -5.80 8.73 0.09
N VAL A 415 -4.92 9.48 0.75
CA VAL A 415 -3.79 8.90 1.51
C VAL A 415 -4.26 8.00 2.66
N PRO A 416 -5.29 8.38 3.47
CA PRO A 416 -5.75 7.53 4.57
C PRO A 416 -6.20 6.13 4.16
N ASP A 417 -6.71 5.95 2.94
CA ASP A 417 -7.14 4.66 2.37
C ASP A 417 -5.98 3.63 2.34
N TYR A 418 -4.74 4.11 2.34
CA TYR A 418 -3.52 3.31 2.30
C TYR A 418 -2.87 3.09 3.67
N LEU A 419 -3.39 3.68 4.75
CA LEU A 419 -2.77 3.59 6.08
C LEU A 419 -3.48 2.56 6.93
N TRP A 420 -2.72 1.66 7.54
CA TRP A 420 -3.26 0.62 8.41
C TRP A 420 -2.53 0.58 9.74
N VAL A 421 -3.27 0.51 10.85
CA VAL A 421 -2.72 0.45 12.22
C VAL A 421 -2.99 -0.93 12.83
N SER A 422 -1.93 -1.55 13.34
CA SER A 422 -1.98 -2.83 14.03
C SER A 422 -1.05 -2.84 15.25
N GLU A 423 -0.89 -3.98 15.93
CA GLU A 423 -0.04 -4.07 17.11
C GLU A 423 1.46 -3.87 16.82
N ASP A 424 1.86 -3.98 15.56
CA ASP A 424 3.21 -3.69 15.09
C ASP A 424 3.41 -2.23 14.68
N GLY A 425 2.37 -1.40 14.60
CA GLY A 425 2.42 0.02 14.27
C GLY A 425 1.58 0.41 13.06
N MET A 426 1.89 1.55 12.44
CA MET A 426 1.22 2.04 11.23
C MET A 426 2.06 1.71 10.00
N THR A 427 1.48 0.98 9.07
CA THR A 427 2.07 0.67 7.77
C THR A 427 1.29 1.31 6.63
N MET A 428 1.91 1.33 5.46
CA MET A 428 1.21 1.60 4.21
C MET A 428 0.88 0.24 3.57
N GLN A 429 -0.40 -0.03 3.33
CA GLN A 429 -0.83 -1.23 2.60
C GLN A 429 -0.69 -1.04 1.09
N SER A 430 -0.68 -2.13 0.31
CA SER A 430 -0.65 -2.05 -1.15
C SER A 430 -1.83 -1.24 -1.66
N PHE A 431 -3.01 -1.61 -1.18
CA PHE A 431 -4.35 -1.01 -1.17
C PHE A 431 -5.19 -2.04 -0.37
N GLY A 432 -6.50 -1.88 -0.17
CA GLY A 432 -7.26 -2.87 0.61
C GLY A 432 -7.47 -4.22 -0.12
N SER A 433 -7.93 -5.25 0.58
CA SER A 433 -8.27 -6.59 0.03
C SER A 433 -9.76 -6.94 0.19
N GLN A 434 -10.62 -5.92 0.30
CA GLN A 434 -11.98 -6.05 0.83
C GLN A 434 -12.87 -7.03 0.05
N GLU A 435 -12.89 -6.93 -1.28
CA GLU A 435 -13.68 -7.82 -2.13
C GLU A 435 -13.06 -9.22 -2.22
N TRP A 436 -11.73 -9.31 -2.27
CA TRP A 436 -11.05 -10.61 -2.26
C TRP A 436 -11.36 -11.40 -0.98
N ASP A 437 -11.23 -10.75 0.18
CA ASP A 437 -11.49 -11.35 1.48
C ASP A 437 -12.97 -11.66 1.68
N ALA A 438 -13.88 -10.76 1.25
CA ALA A 438 -15.31 -11.02 1.31
C ALA A 438 -15.73 -12.19 0.41
N GLY A 439 -15.18 -12.26 -0.81
CA GLY A 439 -15.42 -13.34 -1.75
C GLY A 439 -15.04 -14.71 -1.17
N PHE A 440 -13.87 -14.82 -0.55
CA PHE A 440 -13.48 -16.08 0.09
C PHE A 440 -14.18 -16.35 1.42
N ALA A 441 -14.38 -15.33 2.26
CA ALA A 441 -15.08 -15.48 3.53
C ALA A 441 -16.50 -16.03 3.31
N VAL A 442 -17.25 -15.49 2.36
CA VAL A 442 -18.60 -15.96 2.05
C VAL A 442 -18.59 -17.41 1.54
N GLN A 443 -17.68 -17.77 0.64
CA GLN A 443 -17.56 -19.15 0.18
C GLN A 443 -17.20 -20.13 1.30
N ALA A 444 -16.27 -19.76 2.17
CA ALA A 444 -15.89 -20.56 3.33
C ALA A 444 -17.07 -20.73 4.30
N LEU A 445 -17.81 -19.66 4.57
CA LEU A 445 -19.00 -19.67 5.42
C LEU A 445 -20.10 -20.58 4.85
N LEU A 446 -20.37 -20.51 3.54
CA LEU A 446 -21.31 -21.40 2.87
C LEU A 446 -20.89 -22.87 2.95
N ALA A 447 -19.59 -23.16 2.78
CA ALA A 447 -19.05 -24.51 2.84
C ALA A 447 -19.19 -25.17 4.22
N THR A 448 -19.39 -24.38 5.29
CA THR A 448 -19.56 -24.91 6.65
C THR A 448 -20.91 -25.61 6.86
N ASN A 449 -21.90 -25.37 5.99
CA ASN A 449 -23.30 -25.81 6.16
C ASN A 449 -23.96 -25.33 7.48
N LEU A 450 -23.48 -24.22 8.04
CA LEU A 450 -24.03 -23.60 9.27
C LEU A 450 -24.91 -22.38 8.98
N ILE A 451 -25.51 -22.31 7.78
CA ILE A 451 -26.26 -21.15 7.25
C ILE A 451 -27.26 -20.59 8.28
N GLU A 452 -27.99 -21.46 8.96
CA GLU A 452 -28.99 -21.05 9.96
C GLU A 452 -28.40 -20.28 11.15
N GLU A 453 -27.13 -20.52 11.48
CA GLU A 453 -26.42 -19.85 12.58
C GLU A 453 -25.81 -18.49 12.16
N ILE A 454 -25.69 -18.22 10.85
CA ILE A 454 -24.95 -17.06 10.31
C ILE A 454 -25.73 -16.25 9.25
N LYS A 455 -27.07 -16.35 9.23
CA LYS A 455 -27.90 -15.65 8.22
C LYS A 455 -27.58 -14.15 8.10
N PRO A 456 -27.49 -13.36 9.20
CA PRO A 456 -27.20 -11.93 9.09
C PRO A 456 -25.86 -11.63 8.41
N THR A 457 -24.86 -12.49 8.67
CA THR A 457 -23.52 -12.37 8.07
C THR A 457 -23.58 -12.62 6.56
N LEU A 458 -24.31 -13.66 6.13
CA LEU A 458 -24.49 -13.96 4.71
C LEU A 458 -25.31 -12.87 3.99
N THR A 459 -26.36 -12.32 4.62
CA THR A 459 -27.12 -11.20 4.05
C THR A 459 -26.23 -9.99 3.81
N LYS A 460 -25.43 -9.58 4.81
CA LYS A 460 -24.51 -8.44 4.69
C LYS A 460 -23.39 -8.69 3.68
N GLY A 461 -22.80 -9.88 3.68
CA GLY A 461 -21.75 -10.25 2.74
C GLY A 461 -22.26 -10.24 1.29
N HIS A 462 -23.49 -10.71 1.05
CA HIS A 462 -24.12 -10.63 -0.25
C HIS A 462 -24.38 -9.19 -0.68
N ASP A 463 -24.89 -8.35 0.22
CA ASP A 463 -25.13 -6.93 -0.05
C ASP A 463 -23.83 -6.19 -0.40
N PHE A 464 -22.75 -6.44 0.35
CA PHE A 464 -21.42 -5.92 0.07
C PHE A 464 -20.94 -6.31 -1.33
N ILE A 465 -20.88 -7.62 -1.64
CA ILE A 465 -20.40 -8.12 -2.94
C ILE A 465 -21.22 -7.50 -4.09
N LYS A 466 -22.55 -7.38 -3.97
CA LYS A 466 -23.39 -6.73 -4.98
C LYS A 466 -23.07 -5.25 -5.17
N LYS A 467 -22.73 -4.54 -4.09
CA LYS A 467 -22.35 -3.12 -4.10
C LYS A 467 -20.89 -2.87 -4.51
N SER A 468 -20.05 -3.91 -4.50
CA SER A 468 -18.64 -3.81 -4.90
C SER A 468 -18.40 -3.99 -6.40
N GLN A 469 -19.36 -4.58 -7.14
CA GLN A 469 -19.18 -4.78 -8.58
C GLN A 469 -19.13 -3.44 -9.33
N VAL A 470 -18.12 -3.28 -10.18
CA VAL A 470 -17.93 -2.13 -11.05
C VAL A 470 -19.06 -2.03 -12.08
N THR A 471 -19.79 -0.92 -12.05
CA THR A 471 -20.99 -0.70 -12.89
C THR A 471 -20.71 -0.05 -14.24
N GLU A 472 -19.55 0.59 -14.42
CA GLU A 472 -19.20 1.37 -15.60
C GLU A 472 -17.82 0.98 -16.17
N ASN A 473 -17.63 1.17 -17.47
CA ASN A 473 -16.29 1.07 -18.06
C ASN A 473 -15.46 2.32 -17.73
N PRO A 474 -14.12 2.25 -17.85
CA PRO A 474 -13.30 3.45 -17.73
C PRO A 474 -13.76 4.51 -18.75
N SER A 475 -13.64 5.76 -18.36
CA SER A 475 -14.16 6.91 -19.10
C SER A 475 -13.53 7.05 -20.50
N GLY A 476 -14.33 7.59 -21.43
CA GLY A 476 -13.87 7.96 -22.78
C GLY A 476 -13.36 6.78 -23.62
N ASP A 477 -12.39 7.05 -24.50
CA ASP A 477 -11.71 6.02 -25.29
C ASP A 477 -10.60 5.34 -24.47
N PHE A 478 -11.04 4.50 -23.54
CA PHE A 478 -10.16 3.79 -22.61
C PHE A 478 -9.17 2.83 -23.27
N LYS A 479 -9.47 2.36 -24.49
CA LYS A 479 -8.54 1.51 -25.26
C LYS A 479 -7.31 2.30 -25.71
N SER A 480 -7.50 3.55 -26.13
CA SER A 480 -6.37 4.45 -26.43
C SER A 480 -5.49 4.73 -25.21
N MET A 481 -6.08 4.62 -24.01
CA MET A 481 -5.41 4.77 -22.72
C MET A 481 -4.89 3.45 -22.14
N HIS A 482 -4.93 2.36 -22.92
CA HIS A 482 -4.41 1.04 -22.56
C HIS A 482 -5.13 0.36 -21.40
N ARG A 483 -6.38 0.76 -21.15
CA ARG A 483 -7.30 0.06 -20.27
C ARG A 483 -8.13 -0.95 -21.07
N HIS A 484 -8.69 -1.90 -20.34
CA HIS A 484 -9.65 -2.88 -20.86
C HIS A 484 -11.05 -2.55 -20.35
N ILE A 485 -12.08 -3.28 -20.78
CA ILE A 485 -13.40 -3.15 -20.17
C ILE A 485 -13.32 -3.50 -18.67
N SER A 486 -14.11 -2.80 -17.85
CA SER A 486 -14.18 -3.02 -16.39
C SER A 486 -15.61 -3.17 -15.88
N LYS A 487 -16.62 -2.82 -16.70
CA LYS A 487 -18.02 -3.02 -16.34
C LYS A 487 -18.30 -4.51 -16.09
N GLY A 488 -18.95 -4.81 -14.98
CA GLY A 488 -19.24 -6.17 -14.52
C GLY A 488 -18.12 -6.83 -13.74
N SER A 489 -16.98 -6.16 -13.56
CA SER A 489 -15.86 -6.71 -12.79
C SER A 489 -16.05 -6.56 -11.29
N TRP A 490 -15.34 -7.40 -10.54
CA TRP A 490 -14.95 -7.13 -9.17
C TRP A 490 -13.45 -6.82 -9.14
N THR A 491 -13.09 -5.80 -8.36
CA THR A 491 -11.68 -5.45 -8.10
C THR A 491 -11.16 -6.33 -6.95
N PHE A 492 -9.88 -6.20 -6.59
CA PHE A 492 -9.35 -6.88 -5.39
C PHE A 492 -9.75 -6.16 -4.09
N SER A 493 -9.94 -4.85 -4.15
CA SER A 493 -10.34 -3.99 -3.03
C SER A 493 -11.83 -3.68 -3.03
N ASP A 494 -12.20 -2.43 -3.33
CA ASP A 494 -13.58 -1.96 -3.40
C ASP A 494 -13.91 -1.43 -4.82
N GLN A 495 -15.17 -1.03 -5.03
CA GLN A 495 -15.61 -0.54 -6.33
C GLN A 495 -14.79 0.67 -6.79
N ASP A 496 -14.37 1.55 -5.88
CA ASP A 496 -13.66 2.80 -6.16
C ASP A 496 -12.28 2.61 -6.80
N HIS A 497 -11.65 1.46 -6.61
CA HIS A 497 -10.39 1.12 -7.28
C HIS A 497 -10.55 1.02 -8.80
N GLY A 498 -11.70 0.48 -9.27
CA GLY A 498 -12.08 0.43 -10.68
C GLY A 498 -11.17 -0.39 -11.62
N TRP A 499 -10.18 -1.10 -11.09
CA TRP A 499 -9.31 -1.99 -11.87
C TRP A 499 -9.89 -3.40 -11.90
N GLN A 500 -10.23 -3.88 -13.09
CA GLN A 500 -10.78 -5.22 -13.28
C GLN A 500 -9.72 -6.31 -13.07
N VAL A 501 -10.15 -7.42 -12.48
CA VAL A 501 -9.29 -8.53 -12.11
C VAL A 501 -10.03 -9.82 -12.44
N SER A 502 -9.38 -10.74 -13.13
CA SER A 502 -10.03 -11.95 -13.65
C SER A 502 -10.52 -12.89 -12.55
N ASP A 503 -9.67 -13.14 -11.54
CA ASP A 503 -9.98 -14.05 -10.44
C ASP A 503 -10.96 -13.40 -9.45
N CYS A 504 -10.76 -12.13 -9.07
CA CYS A 504 -11.70 -11.42 -8.20
C CYS A 504 -13.10 -11.38 -8.83
N THR A 505 -13.19 -11.14 -10.14
CA THR A 505 -14.46 -11.20 -10.87
C THR A 505 -15.07 -12.60 -10.86
N ALA A 506 -14.26 -13.65 -11.01
CA ALA A 506 -14.74 -15.02 -10.98
C ALA A 506 -15.26 -15.40 -9.58
N GLU A 507 -14.55 -15.02 -8.52
CA GLU A 507 -14.95 -15.32 -7.13
C GLU A 507 -16.18 -14.50 -6.71
N GLY A 508 -16.26 -13.21 -7.06
CA GLY A 508 -17.45 -12.38 -6.83
C GLY A 508 -18.67 -12.92 -7.59
N LEU A 509 -18.51 -13.31 -8.86
CA LEU A 509 -19.57 -13.95 -9.65
C LEU A 509 -20.02 -15.28 -9.03
N LYS A 510 -19.08 -16.12 -8.60
CA LYS A 510 -19.35 -17.40 -7.96
C LYS A 510 -20.12 -17.23 -6.66
N CYS A 511 -19.77 -16.25 -5.82
CA CYS A 511 -20.52 -15.89 -4.63
C CYS A 511 -21.98 -15.55 -4.96
N CYS A 512 -22.20 -14.63 -5.90
CA CYS A 512 -23.55 -14.24 -6.33
C CYS A 512 -24.36 -15.44 -6.84
N LEU A 513 -23.76 -16.34 -7.60
CA LEU A 513 -24.42 -17.56 -8.07
C LEU A 513 -24.77 -18.52 -6.94
N LEU A 514 -23.83 -18.80 -6.02
CA LEU A 514 -24.07 -19.70 -4.89
C LEU A 514 -25.16 -19.16 -3.95
N LEU A 515 -25.12 -17.87 -3.61
CA LEU A 515 -26.11 -17.22 -2.76
C LEU A 515 -27.49 -17.20 -3.44
N SER A 516 -27.55 -17.10 -4.76
CA SER A 516 -28.83 -17.13 -5.50
C SER A 516 -29.61 -18.45 -5.38
N LEU A 517 -28.96 -19.52 -4.91
CA LEU A 517 -29.59 -20.82 -4.64
C LEU A 517 -30.30 -20.86 -3.28
N LEU A 518 -30.05 -19.87 -2.42
CA LEU A 518 -30.66 -19.76 -1.10
C LEU A 518 -31.95 -18.91 -1.14
N PRO A 519 -32.88 -19.10 -0.17
CA PRO A 519 -34.06 -18.26 -0.04
C PRO A 519 -33.71 -16.78 0.19
N PRO A 520 -34.43 -15.82 -0.43
CA PRO A 520 -34.20 -14.38 -0.23
C PRO A 520 -34.33 -13.93 1.23
N GLU A 521 -35.09 -14.64 2.06
CA GLU A 521 -35.23 -14.36 3.50
C GLU A 521 -33.92 -14.60 4.27
N ILE A 522 -32.98 -15.35 3.69
CA ILE A 522 -31.66 -15.64 4.28
C ILE A 522 -30.59 -14.68 3.75
N VAL A 523 -30.57 -14.42 2.44
CA VAL A 523 -29.44 -13.70 1.81
C VAL A 523 -29.84 -12.40 1.12
N GLY A 524 -31.10 -12.00 1.20
CA GLY A 524 -31.65 -10.85 0.47
C GLY A 524 -31.87 -11.15 -1.01
N ASP A 525 -32.24 -10.11 -1.76
CA ASP A 525 -32.56 -10.24 -3.18
C ASP A 525 -31.35 -10.69 -4.01
N LYS A 526 -31.63 -11.48 -5.03
CA LYS A 526 -30.62 -11.97 -6.00
C LYS A 526 -30.04 -10.79 -6.78
N MET A 527 -28.83 -10.97 -7.29
CA MET A 527 -28.25 -10.01 -8.23
C MET A 527 -28.99 -10.07 -9.57
N GLU A 528 -29.25 -8.90 -10.17
CA GLU A 528 -29.93 -8.81 -11.46
C GLU A 528 -29.15 -9.57 -12.56
N PRO A 529 -29.83 -10.40 -13.40
CA PRO A 529 -29.18 -11.22 -14.41
C PRO A 529 -28.25 -10.44 -15.36
N GLU A 530 -28.61 -9.22 -15.74
CA GLU A 530 -27.82 -8.37 -16.62
C GLU A 530 -26.43 -8.08 -16.04
N ARG A 531 -26.33 -7.89 -14.72
CA ARG A 531 -25.05 -7.66 -14.05
C ARG A 531 -24.17 -8.92 -14.02
N LEU A 532 -24.79 -10.11 -13.97
CA LEU A 532 -24.07 -11.38 -14.11
C LEU A 532 -23.55 -11.56 -15.54
N PHE A 533 -24.34 -11.18 -16.55
CA PHE A 533 -23.92 -11.20 -17.96
C PHE A 533 -22.76 -10.25 -18.24
N ASP A 534 -22.76 -9.04 -17.65
CA ASP A 534 -21.62 -8.12 -17.73
C ASP A 534 -20.34 -8.78 -17.19
N SER A 535 -20.42 -9.53 -16.09
CA SER A 535 -19.30 -10.26 -15.49
C SER A 535 -18.76 -11.37 -16.40
N VAL A 536 -19.66 -12.16 -16.99
CA VAL A 536 -19.29 -13.21 -17.95
C VAL A 536 -18.65 -12.61 -19.21
N ASN A 537 -19.21 -11.51 -19.72
CA ASN A 537 -18.65 -10.80 -20.87
C ASN A 537 -17.23 -10.30 -20.60
N LEU A 538 -16.98 -9.75 -19.40
CA LEU A 538 -15.63 -9.37 -18.97
C LEU A 538 -14.68 -10.58 -19.00
N LEU A 539 -15.02 -11.66 -18.30
CA LEU A 539 -14.16 -12.85 -18.21
C LEU A 539 -13.83 -13.41 -19.59
N MET A 540 -14.84 -13.55 -20.47
CA MET A 540 -14.65 -14.03 -21.84
C MET A 540 -13.76 -13.09 -22.67
N SER A 541 -13.82 -11.78 -22.43
CA SER A 541 -12.96 -10.81 -23.12
C SER A 541 -11.47 -10.87 -22.70
N LEU A 542 -11.15 -11.51 -21.57
CA LEU A 542 -9.78 -11.68 -21.05
C LEU A 542 -9.13 -12.99 -21.52
N GLN A 543 -9.79 -13.76 -22.38
CA GLN A 543 -9.25 -15.00 -22.92
C GLN A 543 -8.04 -14.74 -23.84
N ALA A 544 -6.90 -15.36 -23.54
CA ALA A 544 -5.73 -15.33 -24.41
C ALA A 544 -5.83 -16.37 -25.53
N SER A 545 -5.07 -16.16 -26.60
CA SER A 545 -5.05 -17.02 -27.79
C SER A 545 -4.62 -18.47 -27.55
N ASN A 546 -4.01 -18.77 -26.40
CA ASN A 546 -3.59 -20.12 -25.99
C ASN A 546 -4.60 -20.81 -25.05
N VAL A 547 -5.87 -20.39 -25.06
CA VAL A 547 -6.99 -20.94 -24.24
C VAL A 547 -6.83 -20.72 -22.73
N LYS A 548 -5.76 -20.03 -22.29
CA LYS A 548 -5.60 -19.58 -20.90
C LYS A 548 -6.24 -18.19 -20.76
N PHE A 549 -6.80 -17.89 -19.58
CA PHE A 549 -7.14 -16.50 -19.27
C PHE A 549 -5.86 -15.70 -19.03
N ILE A 550 -5.82 -14.44 -19.47
CA ILE A 550 -4.82 -13.51 -18.95
C ILE A 550 -5.14 -13.33 -17.47
N LEU A 551 -4.41 -14.07 -16.64
CA LEU A 551 -4.44 -13.89 -15.20
C LEU A 551 -3.83 -12.52 -14.92
N VAL A 552 -4.68 -11.58 -14.53
CA VAL A 552 -4.23 -10.36 -13.86
C VAL A 552 -4.17 -10.72 -12.39
N PHE A 553 -3.09 -11.38 -11.95
CA PHE A 553 -2.83 -11.65 -10.54
C PHE A 553 -2.33 -10.38 -9.85
N PHE A 554 -2.70 -10.23 -8.57
CA PHE A 554 -1.98 -9.40 -7.59
C PHE A 554 -0.87 -10.20 -6.92
#